data_AF-A0A383BM73-F1
#
_entry.id   AF-A0A383BM73-F1
#
_cell.length_a   1.000
_cell.length_b   1.000
_cell.length_c   1.000
_cell.angle_alpha   90.00
_cell.angle_beta   90.00
_cell.angle_gamma   90.00
#
_symmetry.space_group_name_H-M   'P 1'
#
loop_
_entity.id
_entity.type
_entity.pdbx_description
1 polymer ?
#
loop_
_entity_poly.entity_id
_entity_poly.type
_entity_poly.pdbx_seq_one_letter_code
_entity_poly.pdbx_strand_id
1 'polypeptide(L)'
;PLLKKIDSFSKLDLSSEQIISTNFLLISNGLQESNNIIAKGNEKVLKARFSDAKFFVESDKKVSSIERNEKLKSVSYLKGLGNIFQRVERIKFISSKVLKYLNDKLLDKEKIFEAANFCKNDLCSEIVYEFPELQGIMGGKYLKYEGYSEEVCLAVAEHYLPSSSKDDLPSTKYGAIVSVADKLETLISIFISGKRPSGSSDPYALRRNLNGVVKIMWNFELDFSIENLFEELIKYWKTSLPNLN
;
A
#
# COMPACT_ATOMS: atom_id res chain seq x y z
N PRO A 1 16.24 25.23 -3.02
CA PRO A 1 15.64 23.95 -3.49
C PRO A 1 14.27 23.77 -2.79
N LEU A 2 13.27 23.19 -3.46
CA LEU A 2 11.94 22.97 -2.87
C LEU A 2 11.99 21.96 -1.71
N LEU A 3 12.97 21.04 -1.75
CA LEU A 3 13.40 20.21 -0.64
C LEU A 3 14.57 20.91 0.08
N LYS A 4 14.44 21.12 1.39
CA LYS A 4 15.53 21.56 2.26
C LYS A 4 16.50 20.37 2.41
N LYS A 5 17.81 20.62 2.33
CA LYS A 5 18.83 19.56 2.49
C LYS A 5 18.71 18.97 3.90
N ILE A 6 18.19 17.76 3.99
CA ILE A 6 18.18 16.92 5.18
C ILE A 6 18.59 15.51 4.74
N ASP A 7 19.37 14.82 5.57
CA ASP A 7 19.98 13.52 5.26
C ASP A 7 19.00 12.33 5.30
N SER A 8 17.78 12.48 5.84
CA SER A 8 16.74 11.43 5.77
C SER A 8 15.33 11.94 6.02
N PHE A 9 14.40 11.72 5.08
CA PHE A 9 12.95 11.83 5.28
C PHE A 9 12.35 10.43 5.29
N SER A 10 11.69 10.05 6.38
CA SER A 10 10.96 8.78 6.42
C SER A 10 9.59 8.95 5.78
N LYS A 11 9.14 7.96 5.00
CA LYS A 11 7.77 7.94 4.46
C LYS A 11 6.70 7.97 5.57
N LEU A 12 7.06 7.60 6.80
CA LEU A 12 6.19 7.67 7.97
C LEU A 12 6.27 9.00 8.73
N ASP A 13 7.04 9.98 8.30
CA ASP A 13 7.12 11.27 9.01
C ASP A 13 5.77 12.01 8.95
N LEU A 14 5.28 12.45 10.11
CA LEU A 14 3.97 13.12 10.22
C LEU A 14 4.07 14.63 10.02
N SER A 15 5.29 15.17 9.93
CA SER A 15 5.56 16.58 9.64
C SER A 15 6.65 16.71 8.60
N SER A 16 6.51 17.72 7.74
CA SER A 16 7.47 18.08 6.71
C SER A 16 8.04 19.49 6.87
N GLU A 17 7.79 20.17 7.99
CA GLU A 17 8.16 21.59 8.21
C GLU A 17 9.65 21.89 8.00
N GLN A 18 10.49 20.94 8.42
CA GLN A 18 11.95 21.05 8.27
C GLN A 18 12.43 20.60 6.88
N ILE A 19 11.61 19.87 6.12
CA ILE A 19 12.01 19.16 4.90
C ILE A 19 11.52 19.88 3.65
N ILE A 20 10.33 20.47 3.67
CA ILE A 20 9.70 21.09 2.50
C ILE A 20 9.73 22.62 2.67
N SER A 21 10.03 23.32 1.57
CA SER A 21 9.95 24.78 1.49
C SER A 21 8.49 25.23 1.37
N THR A 22 8.15 26.38 1.98
CA THR A 22 6.86 27.06 1.77
C THR A 22 6.81 27.85 0.46
N ASN A 23 7.93 27.93 -0.26
CA ASN A 23 8.01 28.56 -1.57
C ASN A 23 7.60 27.56 -2.66
N PHE A 24 6.94 28.04 -3.71
CA PHE A 24 6.62 27.24 -4.89
C PHE A 24 7.21 27.89 -6.16
N LEU A 25 7.39 27.07 -7.19
CA LEU A 25 7.84 27.50 -8.51
C LEU A 25 6.73 27.22 -9.51
N LEU A 26 6.51 28.15 -10.44
CA LEU A 26 5.56 28.00 -11.52
C LEU A 26 6.25 28.34 -12.84
N ILE A 27 5.97 27.57 -13.88
CA ILE A 27 6.37 27.90 -15.25
C ILE A 27 5.14 28.49 -15.92
N SER A 28 5.25 29.71 -16.44
CA SER A 28 4.18 30.38 -17.15
C SER A 28 4.66 30.85 -18.51
N ASN A 29 3.78 30.78 -19.50
CA ASN A 29 3.92 31.36 -20.84
C ASN A 29 3.17 32.70 -20.97
N GLY A 30 2.77 33.31 -19.86
CA GLY A 30 2.10 34.61 -19.85
C GLY A 30 3.05 35.77 -20.15
N LEU A 31 2.48 36.94 -20.44
CA LEU A 31 3.24 38.18 -20.55
C LEU A 31 3.92 38.52 -19.22
N GLN A 32 5.12 39.10 -19.28
CA GLN A 32 5.91 39.44 -18.10
C GLN A 32 5.15 40.36 -17.12
N GLU A 33 4.32 41.25 -17.65
CA GLU A 33 3.46 42.17 -16.88
C GLU A 33 2.43 41.43 -16.00
N SER A 34 2.00 40.25 -16.44
CA SER A 34 1.00 39.42 -15.76
C SER A 34 1.61 38.51 -14.68
N ASN A 35 2.93 38.44 -14.55
CA ASN A 35 3.63 37.50 -13.65
C ASN A 35 3.10 37.56 -12.21
N ASN A 36 2.90 38.77 -11.66
CA ASN A 36 2.42 38.94 -10.29
C ASN A 36 0.98 38.45 -10.11
N ILE A 37 0.12 38.65 -11.11
CA ILE A 37 -1.28 38.21 -11.08
C ILE A 37 -1.33 36.69 -11.17
N ILE A 38 -0.56 36.10 -12.11
CA ILE A 38 -0.46 34.66 -12.31
C ILE A 38 0.08 33.98 -11.05
N ALA A 39 1.13 34.52 -10.43
CA ALA A 39 1.69 34.00 -9.19
C ALA A 39 0.67 34.00 -8.05
N LYS A 40 -0.01 35.14 -7.80
CA LYS A 40 -1.06 35.23 -6.77
C LYS A 40 -2.24 34.29 -7.03
N GLY A 41 -2.63 34.12 -8.29
CA GLY A 41 -3.69 33.18 -8.67
C GLY A 41 -3.32 31.73 -8.31
N ASN A 42 -2.12 31.29 -8.70
CA ASN A 42 -1.63 29.94 -8.38
C ASN A 42 -1.42 29.74 -6.88
N GLU A 43 -0.95 30.76 -6.15
CA GLU A 43 -0.83 30.71 -4.70
C GLU A 43 -2.18 30.44 -4.02
N LYS A 44 -3.26 31.10 -4.47
CA LYS A 44 -4.61 30.85 -3.95
C LYS A 44 -5.07 29.42 -4.21
N VAL A 45 -4.82 28.89 -5.41
CA VAL A 45 -5.17 27.50 -5.77
C VAL A 45 -4.41 26.51 -4.91
N LEU A 46 -3.10 26.70 -4.73
CA LEU A 46 -2.27 25.83 -3.88
C LEU A 46 -2.72 25.87 -2.41
N LYS A 47 -2.99 27.06 -1.86
CA LYS A 47 -3.51 27.20 -0.49
C LYS A 47 -4.82 26.46 -0.29
N ALA A 48 -5.76 26.58 -1.23
CA ALA A 48 -7.02 25.84 -1.19
C ALA A 48 -6.77 24.32 -1.18
N ARG A 49 -5.95 23.81 -2.10
CA ARG A 49 -5.62 22.38 -2.18
C ARG A 49 -4.95 21.84 -0.91
N PHE A 50 -4.01 22.57 -0.32
CA PHE A 50 -3.40 22.16 0.95
C PHE A 50 -4.39 22.22 2.13
N SER A 51 -5.30 23.19 2.11
CA SER A 51 -6.37 23.28 3.12
C SER A 51 -7.31 22.07 3.04
N ASP A 52 -7.71 21.67 1.84
CA ASP A 52 -8.55 20.49 1.60
C ASP A 52 -7.84 19.21 2.05
N ALA A 53 -6.59 19.02 1.64
CA ALA A 53 -5.77 17.87 2.06
C ALA A 53 -5.63 17.80 3.59
N LYS A 54 -5.39 18.94 4.25
CA LYS A 54 -5.36 19.02 5.71
C LYS A 54 -6.71 18.63 6.32
N PHE A 55 -7.81 19.13 5.76
CA PHE A 55 -9.15 18.80 6.23
C PHE A 55 -9.42 17.30 6.16
N PHE A 56 -9.11 16.64 5.04
CA PHE A 56 -9.28 15.20 4.88
C PHE A 56 -8.47 14.41 5.91
N VAL A 57 -7.18 14.74 6.11
CA VAL A 57 -6.33 14.06 7.10
C VAL A 57 -6.87 14.26 8.53
N GLU A 58 -7.31 15.47 8.88
CA GLU A 58 -7.89 15.74 10.21
C GLU A 58 -9.28 15.10 10.40
N SER A 59 -10.04 14.89 9.32
CA SER A 59 -11.28 14.11 9.33
C SER A 59 -10.97 12.62 9.56
N ASP A 60 -10.04 12.07 8.79
CA ASP A 60 -9.63 10.66 8.85
C ASP A 60 -9.06 10.27 10.22
N LYS A 61 -8.28 11.16 10.87
CA LYS A 61 -7.74 10.95 12.22
C LYS A 61 -8.81 10.76 13.31
N LYS A 62 -10.07 11.16 13.05
CA LYS A 62 -11.19 10.97 13.99
C LYS A 62 -11.75 9.55 13.93
N VAL A 63 -11.40 8.78 12.91
CA VAL A 63 -11.83 7.39 12.72
C VAL A 63 -10.64 6.48 12.89
N SER A 64 -10.70 5.60 13.90
CA SER A 64 -9.61 4.67 14.20
C SER A 64 -9.32 3.74 13.01
N SER A 65 -8.08 3.23 12.91
CA SER A 65 -7.70 2.24 11.90
C SER A 65 -8.55 0.97 12.00
N ILE A 66 -8.98 0.60 13.21
CA ILE A 66 -9.89 -0.52 13.46
C ILE A 66 -11.26 -0.26 12.81
N GLU A 67 -11.85 0.91 13.05
CA GLU A 67 -13.13 1.28 12.44
C GLU A 67 -13.04 1.39 10.91
N ARG A 68 -11.94 1.94 10.37
CA ARG A 68 -11.73 1.97 8.91
C ARG A 68 -11.59 0.57 8.32
N ASN A 69 -10.93 -0.35 9.03
CA ASN A 69 -10.86 -1.75 8.63
C ASN A 69 -12.24 -2.42 8.56
N GLU A 70 -13.11 -2.15 9.54
CA GLU A 70 -14.48 -2.67 9.52
C GLU A 70 -15.27 -2.17 8.30
N LYS A 71 -15.05 -0.92 7.89
CA LYS A 71 -15.67 -0.35 6.67
C LYS A 71 -15.24 -1.07 5.39
N LEU A 72 -14.11 -1.78 5.36
CA LEU A 72 -13.68 -2.56 4.19
C LEU A 72 -14.69 -3.66 3.79
N LYS A 73 -15.60 -4.05 4.70
CA LYS A 73 -16.69 -5.00 4.42
C LYS A 73 -17.69 -4.47 3.38
N SER A 74 -17.84 -3.15 3.26
CA SER A 74 -18.74 -2.53 2.27
C SER A 74 -18.06 -2.28 0.91
N VAL A 75 -16.73 -2.38 0.84
CA VAL A 75 -15.97 -2.13 -0.39
C VAL A 75 -15.85 -3.42 -1.19
N SER A 76 -16.53 -3.49 -2.34
CA SER A 76 -16.43 -4.64 -3.25
C SER A 76 -15.02 -4.76 -3.83
N TYR A 77 -14.47 -5.98 -3.92
CA TYR A 77 -13.15 -6.22 -4.51
C TYR A 77 -13.24 -6.50 -6.01
N LEU A 78 -13.67 -7.72 -6.36
CA LEU A 78 -13.83 -8.19 -7.73
C LEU A 78 -15.04 -9.13 -7.78
N LYS A 79 -15.70 -9.20 -8.94
CA LYS A 79 -16.87 -10.07 -9.12
C LYS A 79 -16.54 -11.51 -8.72
N GLY A 80 -17.31 -12.04 -7.76
CA GLY A 80 -17.13 -13.39 -7.21
C GLY A 80 -16.12 -13.51 -6.06
N LEU A 81 -15.22 -12.53 -5.88
CA LEU A 81 -14.10 -12.60 -4.91
C LEU A 81 -14.39 -11.88 -3.58
N GLY A 82 -15.62 -11.37 -3.42
CA GLY A 82 -16.10 -10.75 -2.19
C GLY A 82 -15.71 -9.27 -2.03
N ASN A 83 -15.52 -8.86 -0.78
CA ASN A 83 -15.14 -7.50 -0.40
C ASN A 83 -13.66 -7.39 -0.01
N ILE A 84 -13.19 -6.15 0.22
CA ILE A 84 -11.79 -5.88 0.59
C ILE A 84 -11.45 -6.45 1.96
N PHE A 85 -12.39 -6.49 2.91
CA PHE A 85 -12.15 -7.15 4.21
C PHE A 85 -11.82 -8.64 4.03
N GLN A 86 -12.60 -9.35 3.21
CA GLN A 86 -12.33 -10.75 2.88
C GLN A 86 -11.00 -10.92 2.14
N ARG A 87 -10.62 -9.95 1.29
CA ARG A 87 -9.28 -9.93 0.68
C ARG A 87 -8.19 -9.83 1.74
N VAL A 88 -8.31 -8.93 2.71
CA VAL A 88 -7.37 -8.76 3.83
C VAL A 88 -7.22 -10.07 4.62
N GLU A 89 -8.31 -10.78 4.89
CA GLU A 89 -8.25 -12.09 5.55
C GLU A 89 -7.42 -13.12 4.74
N ARG A 90 -7.53 -13.11 3.40
CA ARG A 90 -6.68 -13.94 2.53
C ARG A 90 -5.21 -13.51 2.56
N ILE A 91 -4.92 -12.21 2.60
CA ILE A 91 -3.55 -11.69 2.74
C ILE A 91 -2.94 -12.12 4.08
N LYS A 92 -3.71 -12.01 5.16
CA LYS A 92 -3.29 -12.46 6.50
C LYS A 92 -3.03 -13.97 6.53
N PHE A 93 -3.89 -14.76 5.89
CA PHE A 93 -3.67 -16.19 5.71
C PHE A 93 -2.36 -16.48 4.96
N ILE A 94 -2.12 -15.84 3.80
CA ILE A 94 -0.87 -16.05 3.05
C ILE A 94 0.35 -15.64 3.88
N SER A 95 0.30 -14.49 4.55
CA SER A 95 1.38 -14.00 5.42
C SER A 95 1.74 -15.03 6.49
N SER A 96 0.73 -15.69 7.08
CA SER A 96 0.95 -16.78 8.03
C SER A 96 1.65 -18.00 7.43
N LYS A 97 1.36 -18.34 6.16
CA LYS A 97 2.01 -19.46 5.47
C LYS A 97 3.44 -19.12 5.09
N VAL A 98 3.67 -17.93 4.54
CA VAL A 98 5.02 -17.44 4.24
C VAL A 98 5.89 -17.48 5.49
N LEU A 99 5.41 -16.94 6.63
CA LEU A 99 6.15 -17.00 7.89
C LEU A 99 6.43 -18.44 8.35
N LYS A 100 5.44 -19.34 8.25
CA LYS A 100 5.60 -20.76 8.61
C LYS A 100 6.68 -21.45 7.76
N TYR A 101 6.68 -21.21 6.45
CA TYR A 101 7.66 -21.80 5.54
C TYR A 101 9.06 -21.21 5.73
N LEU A 102 9.16 -19.91 6.00
CA LEU A 102 10.43 -19.26 6.33
C LEU A 102 11.03 -19.79 7.63
N ASN A 103 10.18 -20.13 8.61
CA ASN A 103 10.59 -20.62 9.93
C ASN A 103 11.62 -19.70 10.63
N ASP A 104 11.55 -18.39 10.35
CA ASP A 104 12.44 -17.37 10.91
C ASP A 104 11.93 -16.95 12.31
N LYS A 105 12.61 -17.44 13.35
CA LYS A 105 12.24 -17.20 14.76
C LYS A 105 12.53 -15.78 15.24
N LEU A 106 13.27 -14.97 14.47
CA LEU A 106 13.57 -13.59 14.82
C LEU A 106 12.42 -12.64 14.51
N LEU A 107 11.49 -13.08 13.66
CA LEU A 107 10.32 -12.29 13.30
C LEU A 107 9.22 -12.45 14.34
N ASP A 108 8.70 -11.31 14.79
CA ASP A 108 7.48 -11.29 15.60
C ASP A 108 6.26 -11.57 14.71
N LYS A 109 5.67 -12.75 14.93
CA LYS A 109 4.47 -13.19 14.23
C LYS A 109 3.30 -12.22 14.40
N GLU A 110 3.14 -11.63 15.58
CA GLU A 110 2.01 -10.74 15.87
C GLU A 110 2.15 -9.45 15.07
N LYS A 111 3.36 -8.91 14.92
CA LYS A 111 3.61 -7.74 14.06
C LYS A 111 3.27 -8.01 12.59
N ILE A 112 3.61 -9.19 12.06
CA ILE A 112 3.24 -9.56 10.68
C ILE A 112 1.72 -9.63 10.53
N PHE A 113 1.04 -10.20 11.52
CA PHE A 113 -0.41 -10.37 11.49
C PHE A 113 -1.16 -9.06 11.63
N GLU A 114 -0.67 -8.18 12.49
CA GLU A 114 -1.17 -6.82 12.66
C GLU A 114 -0.98 -5.99 11.39
N ALA A 115 0.22 -6.04 10.78
CA ALA A 115 0.48 -5.37 9.51
C ALA A 115 -0.40 -5.91 8.37
N ALA A 116 -0.55 -7.23 8.25
CA ALA A 116 -1.44 -7.83 7.25
C ALA A 116 -2.90 -7.44 7.49
N ASN A 117 -3.35 -7.38 8.74
CA ASN A 117 -4.71 -6.96 9.10
C ASN A 117 -4.98 -5.51 8.67
N PHE A 118 -4.03 -4.61 8.87
CA PHE A 118 -4.22 -3.18 8.55
C PHE A 118 -3.70 -2.75 7.17
N CYS A 119 -3.20 -3.67 6.34
CA CYS A 119 -2.55 -3.31 5.07
C CYS A 119 -3.43 -2.48 4.12
N LYS A 120 -4.76 -2.59 4.22
CA LYS A 120 -5.71 -1.83 3.39
C LYS A 120 -6.56 -0.83 4.19
N ASN A 121 -6.20 -0.50 5.43
CA ASN A 121 -7.04 0.28 6.34
C ASN A 121 -7.34 1.71 5.83
N ASP A 122 -6.57 2.23 4.89
CA ASP A 122 -6.70 3.59 4.36
C ASP A 122 -7.57 3.67 3.12
N LEU A 123 -8.01 2.54 2.55
CA LEU A 123 -8.90 2.54 1.37
C LEU A 123 -10.28 3.15 1.65
N CYS A 124 -10.68 3.28 2.90
CA CYS A 124 -11.91 3.96 3.33
C CYS A 124 -11.66 5.36 3.92
N SER A 125 -10.49 5.94 3.69
CA SER A 125 -10.13 7.29 4.14
C SER A 125 -10.45 8.34 3.07
N GLU A 126 -10.82 9.55 3.49
CA GLU A 126 -11.12 10.67 2.59
C GLU A 126 -9.87 11.07 1.79
N ILE A 127 -8.70 11.06 2.42
CA ILE A 127 -7.46 11.42 1.74
C ILE A 127 -7.11 10.45 0.60
N VAL A 128 -7.36 9.14 0.77
CA VAL A 128 -7.08 8.14 -0.28
C VAL A 128 -8.17 8.14 -1.34
N TYR A 129 -9.39 8.55 -0.99
CA TYR A 129 -10.42 8.78 -2.00
C TYR A 129 -10.04 9.93 -2.95
N GLU A 130 -9.52 11.05 -2.43
CA GLU A 130 -9.05 12.17 -3.25
C GLU A 130 -7.69 11.89 -3.92
N PHE A 131 -6.77 11.19 -3.23
CA PHE A 131 -5.40 10.90 -3.69
C PHE A 131 -5.10 9.39 -3.60
N PRO A 132 -5.60 8.56 -4.53
CA PRO A 132 -5.41 7.11 -4.52
C PRO A 132 -3.96 6.63 -4.54
N GLU A 133 -3.03 7.47 -5.02
CA GLU A 133 -1.59 7.21 -5.02
C GLU A 133 -0.99 7.14 -3.61
N LEU A 134 -1.68 7.66 -2.59
CA LEU A 134 -1.22 7.66 -1.19
C LEU A 134 -1.62 6.39 -0.41
N GLN A 135 -2.31 5.45 -1.05
CA GLN A 135 -2.69 4.18 -0.44
C GLN A 135 -1.47 3.39 0.08
N GLY A 136 -1.66 2.67 1.17
CA GLY A 136 -0.58 2.09 1.97
C GLY A 136 0.11 3.13 2.84
N ILE A 137 0.68 4.19 2.22
CA ILE A 137 1.45 5.23 2.93
C ILE A 137 0.60 5.92 4.01
N MET A 138 -0.62 6.31 3.68
CA MET A 138 -1.53 6.91 4.66
C MET A 138 -1.93 5.91 5.73
N GLY A 139 -2.15 4.64 5.37
CA GLY A 139 -2.42 3.58 6.33
C GLY A 139 -1.31 3.42 7.37
N GLY A 140 -0.06 3.40 6.93
CA GLY A 140 1.11 3.36 7.82
C GLY A 140 1.24 4.62 8.68
N LYS A 141 0.98 5.82 8.12
CA LYS A 141 0.98 7.08 8.87
C LYS A 141 -0.13 7.13 9.92
N TYR A 142 -1.31 6.61 9.62
CA TYR A 142 -2.41 6.56 10.58
C TYR A 142 -2.10 5.60 11.74
N LEU A 143 -1.54 4.42 11.46
CA LEU A 143 -1.08 3.51 12.50
C LEU A 143 0.01 4.15 13.38
N LYS A 144 0.94 4.89 12.77
CA LYS A 144 1.96 5.62 13.54
C LYS A 144 1.34 6.70 14.43
N TYR A 145 0.35 7.43 13.92
CA TYR A 145 -0.40 8.40 14.70
C TYR A 145 -1.16 7.75 15.87
N GLU A 146 -1.66 6.52 15.68
CA GLU A 146 -2.35 5.72 16.69
C GLU A 146 -1.40 4.98 17.66
N GLY A 147 -0.08 5.10 17.49
CA GLY A 147 0.92 4.54 18.42
C GLY A 147 1.35 3.09 18.15
N TYR A 148 1.05 2.55 16.98
CA TYR A 148 1.53 1.22 16.57
C TYR A 148 3.05 1.19 16.35
N SER A 149 3.64 0.00 16.40
CA SER A 149 5.09 -0.19 16.21
C SER A 149 5.55 0.24 14.82
N GLU A 150 6.79 0.73 14.71
CA GLU A 150 7.35 1.21 13.44
C GLU A 150 7.40 0.12 12.38
N GLU A 151 7.68 -1.13 12.76
CA GLU A 151 7.73 -2.23 11.79
C GLU A 151 6.36 -2.54 11.19
N VAL A 152 5.28 -2.42 11.98
CA VAL A 152 3.90 -2.57 11.50
C VAL A 152 3.53 -1.40 10.57
N CYS A 153 3.86 -0.18 10.98
CA CYS A 153 3.59 1.02 10.19
C CYS A 153 4.31 0.98 8.84
N LEU A 154 5.60 0.59 8.82
CA LEU A 154 6.39 0.45 7.61
C LEU A 154 5.85 -0.67 6.73
N ALA A 155 5.51 -1.82 7.30
CA ALA A 155 4.97 -2.94 6.53
C ALA A 155 3.66 -2.56 5.83
N VAL A 156 2.76 -1.83 6.51
CA VAL A 156 1.53 -1.29 5.91
C VAL A 156 1.83 -0.22 4.86
N ALA A 157 2.78 0.68 5.12
CA ALA A 157 3.19 1.70 4.15
C ALA A 157 3.78 1.12 2.86
N GLU A 158 4.46 -0.04 2.96
CA GLU A 158 5.30 -0.57 1.88
C GLU A 158 4.77 -1.83 1.21
N HIS A 159 3.65 -2.41 1.67
CA HIS A 159 3.17 -3.69 1.13
C HIS A 159 2.86 -3.64 -0.38
N TYR A 160 2.55 -2.48 -0.95
CA TYR A 160 2.40 -2.34 -2.40
C TYR A 160 3.73 -2.46 -3.15
N LEU A 161 4.86 -2.14 -2.52
CA LEU A 161 6.18 -2.15 -3.15
C LEU A 161 6.69 -3.57 -3.47
N PRO A 162 7.37 -3.77 -4.62
CA PRO A 162 7.46 -2.85 -5.73
C PRO A 162 6.18 -2.90 -6.59
N SER A 163 5.66 -1.75 -7.02
CA SER A 163 4.53 -1.66 -7.96
C SER A 163 5.01 -1.68 -9.43
N SER A 164 6.25 -1.25 -9.64
CA SER A 164 6.95 -1.21 -10.94
C SER A 164 8.35 -1.82 -10.87
N SER A 165 8.99 -2.02 -12.03
CA SER A 165 10.35 -2.58 -12.07
C SER A 165 11.43 -1.63 -11.51
N LYS A 166 11.13 -0.32 -11.42
CA LYS A 166 12.04 0.72 -10.95
C LYS A 166 11.76 1.15 -9.51
N ASP A 167 10.68 0.66 -8.91
CA ASP A 167 10.32 1.01 -7.55
C ASP A 167 11.27 0.34 -6.57
N ASP A 168 11.44 0.99 -5.42
CA ASP A 168 12.13 0.42 -4.28
C ASP A 168 11.43 -0.86 -3.81
N LEU A 169 12.19 -1.71 -3.13
CA LEU A 169 11.63 -2.84 -2.39
C LEU A 169 11.17 -2.36 -1.01
N PRO A 170 10.34 -3.16 -0.30
CA PRO A 170 10.13 -2.96 1.12
C PRO A 170 11.48 -2.84 1.85
N SER A 171 11.54 -2.03 2.90
CA SER A 171 12.75 -1.75 3.66
C SER A 171 13.01 -2.78 4.76
N THR A 172 11.99 -3.56 5.13
CA THR A 172 12.05 -4.54 6.23
C THR A 172 11.50 -5.91 5.80
N LYS A 173 11.92 -6.98 6.49
CA LYS A 173 11.34 -8.32 6.32
C LYS A 173 9.84 -8.36 6.63
N TYR A 174 9.36 -7.55 7.58
CA TYR A 174 7.93 -7.41 7.88
C TYR A 174 7.15 -6.92 6.65
N GLY A 175 7.62 -5.83 6.02
CA GLY A 175 7.02 -5.32 4.78
C GLY A 175 7.17 -6.27 3.60
N ALA A 176 8.31 -6.96 3.50
CA ALA A 176 8.55 -7.98 2.48
C ALA A 176 7.51 -9.11 2.51
N ILE A 177 7.21 -9.65 3.70
CA ILE A 177 6.25 -10.74 3.87
C ILE A 177 4.82 -10.29 3.50
N VAL A 178 4.38 -9.13 4.00
CA VAL A 178 3.03 -8.62 3.71
C VAL A 178 2.90 -8.26 2.22
N SER A 179 3.97 -7.72 1.62
CA SER A 179 4.02 -7.43 0.18
C SER A 179 3.91 -8.69 -0.69
N VAL A 180 4.69 -9.73 -0.36
CA VAL A 180 4.59 -11.03 -1.03
C VAL A 180 3.18 -11.58 -0.89
N ALA A 181 2.59 -11.50 0.31
CA ALA A 181 1.23 -11.97 0.54
C ALA A 181 0.17 -11.22 -0.29
N ASP A 182 0.20 -9.89 -0.37
CA ASP A 182 -0.74 -9.10 -1.18
C ASP A 182 -0.63 -9.41 -2.68
N LYS A 183 0.61 -9.59 -3.17
CA LYS A 183 0.88 -9.93 -4.57
C LYS A 183 0.42 -11.35 -4.90
N LEU A 184 0.69 -12.31 -4.03
CA LEU A 184 0.23 -13.69 -4.19
C LEU A 184 -1.31 -13.80 -4.11
N GLU A 185 -1.96 -13.03 -3.22
CA GLU A 185 -3.42 -12.96 -3.14
C GLU A 185 -4.00 -12.53 -4.49
N THR A 186 -3.45 -11.45 -5.06
CA THR A 186 -3.90 -10.91 -6.35
C THR A 186 -3.69 -11.93 -7.47
N LEU A 187 -2.52 -12.56 -7.52
CA LEU A 187 -2.19 -13.58 -8.51
C LEU A 187 -3.21 -14.73 -8.46
N ILE A 188 -3.38 -15.37 -7.30
CA ILE A 188 -4.24 -16.55 -7.17
C ILE A 188 -5.70 -16.20 -7.45
N SER A 189 -6.21 -15.11 -6.86
CA SER A 189 -7.59 -14.67 -7.02
C SER A 189 -7.95 -14.39 -8.48
N ILE A 190 -7.06 -13.73 -9.24
CA ILE A 190 -7.33 -13.39 -10.62
C ILE A 190 -7.21 -14.60 -11.54
N PHE A 191 -6.21 -15.47 -11.35
CA PHE A 191 -6.07 -16.70 -12.13
C PHE A 191 -7.27 -17.65 -11.94
N ILE A 192 -7.75 -17.83 -10.70
CA ILE A 192 -8.91 -18.68 -10.39
C ILE A 192 -10.20 -18.09 -10.97
N SER A 193 -10.31 -16.76 -11.08
CA SER A 193 -11.46 -16.13 -11.75
C SER A 193 -11.48 -16.30 -13.28
N GLY A 194 -10.56 -17.07 -13.86
CA GLY A 194 -10.47 -17.34 -15.30
C GLY A 194 -9.83 -16.22 -16.12
N LYS A 195 -9.39 -15.13 -15.48
CA LYS A 195 -8.81 -13.95 -16.14
C LYS A 195 -7.31 -14.14 -16.38
N ARG A 196 -6.97 -14.78 -17.48
CA ARG A 196 -5.58 -15.04 -17.88
C ARG A 196 -4.96 -13.82 -18.60
N PRO A 197 -3.68 -13.48 -18.35
CA PRO A 197 -3.01 -12.42 -19.09
C PRO A 197 -2.84 -12.83 -20.56
N SER A 198 -3.10 -11.90 -21.50
CA SER A 198 -2.77 -12.06 -22.92
C SER A 198 -1.39 -11.46 -23.21
N GLY A 199 -0.67 -12.01 -24.19
CA GLY A 199 0.78 -11.79 -24.36
C GLY A 199 1.26 -10.33 -24.47
N SER A 200 0.42 -9.38 -24.90
CA SER A 200 0.81 -7.98 -25.08
C SER A 200 0.44 -7.04 -23.92
N SER A 201 -0.42 -7.46 -22.99
CA SER A 201 -0.96 -6.56 -21.95
C SER A 201 -0.94 -7.19 -20.55
N ASP A 202 -0.72 -6.36 -19.53
CA ASP A 202 -0.80 -6.76 -18.12
C ASP A 202 -1.87 -5.94 -17.38
N PRO A 203 -3.16 -6.13 -17.73
CA PRO A 203 -4.26 -5.30 -17.23
C PRO A 203 -4.51 -5.48 -15.73
N TYR A 204 -4.10 -6.62 -15.19
CA TYR A 204 -4.27 -6.99 -13.78
C TYR A 204 -2.96 -6.99 -12.98
N ALA A 205 -1.89 -6.45 -13.57
CA ALA A 205 -0.56 -6.41 -12.95
C ALA A 205 0.00 -7.78 -12.53
N LEU A 206 -0.45 -8.90 -13.11
CA LEU A 206 -0.04 -10.24 -12.69
C LEU A 206 1.45 -10.46 -12.93
N ARG A 207 1.96 -10.10 -14.11
CA ARG A 207 3.38 -10.22 -14.42
C ARG A 207 4.21 -9.29 -13.54
N ARG A 208 3.74 -8.05 -13.32
CA ARG A 208 4.40 -7.10 -12.40
C ARG A 208 4.45 -7.64 -10.96
N ASN A 209 3.34 -8.18 -10.45
CA ASN A 209 3.24 -8.73 -9.12
C ASN A 209 4.16 -9.95 -8.92
N LEU A 210 4.18 -10.88 -9.87
CA LEU A 210 5.08 -12.04 -9.80
C LEU A 210 6.55 -11.63 -9.81
N ASN A 211 6.92 -10.69 -10.69
CA ASN A 211 8.28 -10.13 -10.71
C ASN A 211 8.63 -9.44 -9.38
N GLY A 212 7.66 -8.74 -8.77
CA GLY A 212 7.83 -8.16 -7.44
C GLY A 212 8.08 -9.21 -6.36
N VAL A 213 7.31 -10.31 -6.35
CA VAL A 213 7.52 -11.44 -5.43
C VAL A 213 8.93 -12.01 -5.58
N VAL A 214 9.37 -12.32 -6.81
CA VAL A 214 10.70 -12.89 -7.06
C VAL A 214 11.81 -11.94 -6.59
N LYS A 215 11.70 -10.64 -6.88
CA LYS A 215 12.68 -9.64 -6.44
C LYS A 215 12.75 -9.52 -4.91
N ILE A 216 11.60 -9.52 -4.24
CA ILE A 216 11.54 -9.46 -2.77
C ILE A 216 12.18 -10.72 -2.18
N MET A 217 11.81 -11.90 -2.69
CA MET A 217 12.35 -13.16 -2.20
C MET A 217 13.87 -13.24 -2.36
N TRP A 218 14.39 -12.79 -3.51
CA TRP A 218 15.82 -12.74 -3.75
C TRP A 218 16.54 -11.76 -2.81
N ASN A 219 16.03 -10.53 -2.68
CA ASN A 219 16.69 -9.49 -1.89
C ASN A 219 16.69 -9.78 -0.38
N PHE A 220 15.62 -10.38 0.13
CA PHE A 220 15.47 -10.71 1.55
C PHE A 220 15.89 -12.14 1.90
N GLU A 221 16.42 -12.88 0.92
CA GLU A 221 16.84 -14.29 1.05
C GLU A 221 15.72 -15.14 1.67
N LEU A 222 14.50 -14.98 1.14
CA LEU A 222 13.32 -15.70 1.60
C LEU A 222 13.37 -17.14 1.06
N ASP A 223 14.05 -18.02 1.80
CA ASP A 223 14.29 -19.40 1.39
C ASP A 223 13.11 -20.33 1.71
N PHE A 224 12.17 -20.42 0.78
CA PHE A 224 11.11 -21.43 0.78
C PHE A 224 10.68 -21.81 -0.64
N SER A 225 10.18 -23.04 -0.80
CA SER A 225 9.59 -23.49 -2.08
C SER A 225 8.29 -22.75 -2.36
N ILE A 226 8.30 -21.98 -3.45
CA ILE A 226 7.11 -21.33 -3.99
C ILE A 226 6.08 -22.38 -4.39
N GLU A 227 6.50 -23.50 -4.99
CA GLU A 227 5.58 -24.57 -5.39
C GLU A 227 4.76 -25.09 -4.21
N ASN A 228 5.44 -25.44 -3.12
CA ASN A 228 4.79 -25.95 -1.90
C ASN A 228 3.81 -24.91 -1.32
N LEU A 229 4.20 -23.63 -1.31
CA LEU A 229 3.32 -22.56 -0.87
C LEU A 229 2.08 -22.48 -1.76
N PHE A 230 2.23 -22.44 -3.08
CA PHE A 230 1.11 -22.38 -4.02
C PHE A 230 0.17 -23.57 -3.89
N GLU A 231 0.68 -24.79 -3.69
CA GLU A 231 -0.16 -25.97 -3.46
C GLU A 231 -1.04 -25.82 -2.22
N GLU A 232 -0.51 -25.28 -1.11
CA GLU A 232 -1.28 -25.03 0.10
C GLU A 232 -2.29 -23.88 -0.10
N LEU A 233 -1.88 -22.79 -0.76
CA LEU A 233 -2.75 -21.65 -1.01
C LEU A 233 -3.93 -22.03 -1.94
N ILE A 234 -3.69 -22.76 -3.03
CA ILE A 234 -4.75 -23.17 -3.96
C ILE A 234 -5.82 -24.02 -3.25
N LYS A 235 -5.43 -24.89 -2.31
CA LYS A 235 -6.38 -25.65 -1.49
C LYS A 235 -7.29 -24.72 -0.68
N TYR A 236 -6.73 -23.68 -0.05
CA TYR A 236 -7.50 -22.69 0.69
C TYR A 236 -8.47 -21.90 -0.21
N TRP A 237 -8.06 -21.49 -1.42
CA TRP A 237 -8.96 -20.80 -2.35
C TRP A 237 -10.15 -21.67 -2.78
N LYS A 238 -9.92 -22.97 -3.06
CA LYS A 238 -11.00 -23.91 -3.39
C LYS A 238 -12.05 -24.02 -2.28
N THR A 239 -11.63 -23.96 -1.02
CA THR A 239 -12.54 -24.02 0.13
C THR A 239 -13.21 -22.69 0.43
N SER A 240 -12.49 -21.57 0.31
CA SER A 240 -13.01 -20.23 0.64
C SER A 240 -13.88 -19.61 -0.45
N LEU A 241 -13.75 -20.08 -1.70
CA LEU A 241 -14.49 -19.59 -2.86
C LEU A 241 -15.09 -20.76 -3.68
N PRO A 242 -15.98 -21.58 -3.08
CA PRO A 242 -16.45 -22.82 -3.71
C PRO A 242 -17.27 -22.61 -4.99
N ASN A 243 -17.80 -21.39 -5.19
CA ASN A 243 -18.63 -21.03 -6.33
C ASN A 243 -17.82 -20.40 -7.50
N LEU A 244 -16.50 -20.25 -7.35
CA LEU A 244 -15.59 -19.84 -8.41
C LEU A 244 -14.96 -21.10 -9.03
N ASN A 245 -15.68 -21.71 -9.97
CA ASN A 245 -15.19 -22.77 -10.85
C ASN A 245 -15.39 -22.34 -12.31
#